data_AF-A0A496Z1F0-F1
#
_entry.id   AF-A0A496Z1F0-F1
#
_cell.length_a   1.000
_cell.length_b   1.000
_cell.length_c   1.000
_cell.angle_alpha   90.00
_cell.angle_beta   90.00
_cell.angle_gamma   90.00
#
_symmetry.space_group_name_H-M   'P 1'
#
loop_
_entity.id
_entity.type
_entity.pdbx_description
1 polymer ?
#
loop_
_entity_poly.entity_id
_entity_poly.type
_entity_poly.pdbx_seq_one_letter_code
_entity_poly.pdbx_strand_id
1 'polypeptide(L)'
;MNIMKPGKKRLFDVLGFGVVLIWLVMMGVLVKNFYFKPAPVTLATSQVRPSLEEGETWMAIYHDYNKIGFVRSRIIKRSDGYIVLESVLMNLRAMGEVHRVSTEIIGHLNQDASLRSFVFQLNSGMVRFEARGRVEGQYLVLNTGFGGETRKSKILLQEKPILSAGIWPHLLKKGLIVGTRYRFSVFDPSIMAQRPVEVSVVARETVVLDGRTWEAFKVKTTFAGLEVFSWIGPNGERLKEEGLMGLRLVKTTEDQARSGIESDPELDMAEAASIPSNRILAEPSNLVYLKIRLEGINPEGLDLDTGRQRLTGSVLEIVLDSELTRLYKKAQMAPYLKASSWIQSDHPTIMSLADKIVGQAKEDEAKARRILNWVYKSVDKRATVSIPNALDTLKAKAGDCNEHAVLFAALLRAAGIPAKVCIGLVYTRGRFYYHAWNEVFLGQWTTADALMGQMPADVTHIKFIEGGLDRQAEMVRVIGRVKLTVLEAR
;
A
#
# COMPACT_ATOMS: atom_id res chain seq x y z
N MET A 1 -9.74 -51.44 -67.65
CA MET A 1 -10.99 -50.67 -67.72
C MET A 1 -11.81 -51.02 -66.47
N ASN A 2 -11.57 -50.30 -65.36
CA ASN A 2 -12.22 -50.57 -64.07
C ASN A 2 -13.33 -49.53 -63.85
N ILE A 3 -14.57 -49.97 -63.97
CA ILE A 3 -15.78 -49.17 -63.75
C ILE A 3 -16.02 -49.09 -62.25
N MET A 4 -15.66 -47.97 -61.63
CA MET A 4 -15.99 -47.67 -60.24
C MET A 4 -17.43 -47.12 -60.12
N LYS A 5 -18.18 -47.71 -59.19
CA LYS A 5 -19.58 -47.42 -58.83
C LYS A 5 -19.83 -45.93 -58.51
N PRO A 6 -20.91 -45.31 -59.01
CA PRO A 6 -21.33 -43.97 -58.60
C PRO A 6 -22.23 -44.09 -57.36
N GLY A 7 -21.71 -43.84 -56.15
CA GLY A 7 -22.54 -43.94 -54.94
C GLY A 7 -22.04 -43.25 -53.67
N LYS A 8 -20.83 -42.70 -53.64
CA LYS A 8 -20.25 -42.11 -52.40
C LYS A 8 -20.11 -40.58 -52.38
N LYS A 9 -20.24 -39.89 -53.51
CA LYS A 9 -20.15 -38.41 -53.54
C LYS A 9 -21.40 -37.72 -52.97
N ARG A 10 -22.61 -38.23 -53.28
CA ARG A 10 -23.87 -37.63 -52.82
C ARG A 10 -24.06 -37.64 -51.29
N LEU A 11 -23.54 -38.63 -50.56
CA LEU A 11 -23.70 -38.68 -49.10
C LEU A 11 -22.79 -37.66 -48.40
N PHE A 12 -21.58 -37.45 -48.92
CA PHE A 12 -20.65 -36.43 -48.42
C PHE A 12 -21.13 -35.01 -48.73
N ASP A 13 -21.74 -34.81 -49.89
CA ASP A 13 -22.34 -33.51 -50.26
C ASP A 13 -23.57 -33.19 -49.38
N VAL A 14 -24.39 -34.18 -49.03
CA VAL A 14 -25.54 -34.01 -48.12
C VAL A 14 -25.10 -33.77 -46.67
N LEU A 15 -24.10 -34.50 -46.17
CA LEU A 15 -23.52 -34.26 -44.84
C LEU A 15 -22.80 -32.91 -44.75
N GLY A 16 -22.05 -32.55 -45.80
CA GLY A 16 -21.38 -31.25 -45.92
C GLY A 16 -22.38 -30.10 -45.95
N PHE A 17 -23.49 -30.25 -46.69
CA PHE A 17 -24.56 -29.26 -46.71
C PHE A 17 -25.24 -29.14 -45.34
N GLY A 18 -25.43 -30.25 -44.62
CA GLY A 18 -25.94 -30.26 -43.25
C GLY A 18 -25.05 -29.52 -42.26
N VAL A 19 -23.73 -29.71 -42.33
CA VAL A 19 -22.77 -29.01 -41.46
C VAL A 19 -22.74 -27.50 -41.77
N VAL A 20 -22.77 -27.11 -43.05
CA VAL A 20 -22.82 -25.69 -43.43
C VAL A 20 -24.14 -25.04 -43.01
N LEU A 21 -25.26 -25.75 -43.14
CA LEU A 21 -26.57 -25.27 -42.69
C LEU A 21 -26.60 -25.09 -41.16
N ILE A 22 -26.08 -26.05 -40.39
CA ILE A 22 -25.96 -25.94 -38.93
C ILE A 22 -25.04 -24.77 -38.55
N TRP A 23 -23.92 -24.60 -39.26
CA TRP A 23 -23.01 -23.48 -39.02
C TRP A 23 -23.65 -22.13 -39.32
N LEU A 24 -24.40 -21.99 -40.42
CA LEU A 24 -25.16 -20.79 -40.76
C LEU A 24 -26.30 -20.51 -39.77
N VAL A 25 -26.97 -21.55 -39.27
CA VAL A 25 -27.98 -21.42 -38.21
C VAL A 25 -27.33 -21.02 -36.89
N MET A 26 -26.21 -21.63 -36.49
CA MET A 26 -25.47 -21.24 -35.29
C MET A 26 -24.93 -19.82 -35.40
N MET A 27 -24.48 -19.41 -36.59
CA MET A 27 -24.00 -18.05 -36.83
C MET A 27 -25.16 -17.05 -36.90
N GLY A 28 -26.32 -17.44 -37.41
CA GLY A 28 -27.57 -16.68 -37.31
C GLY A 28 -28.06 -16.55 -35.86
N VAL A 29 -27.93 -17.59 -35.04
CA VAL A 29 -28.22 -17.56 -33.60
C VAL A 29 -27.20 -16.70 -32.84
N LEU A 30 -25.92 -16.77 -33.21
CA LEU A 30 -24.87 -15.91 -32.65
C LEU A 30 -25.09 -14.45 -33.03
N VAL A 31 -25.37 -14.14 -34.29
CA VAL A 31 -25.72 -12.78 -34.75
C VAL A 31 -27.02 -12.31 -34.10
N LYS A 32 -28.02 -13.18 -33.94
CA LYS A 32 -29.24 -12.84 -33.18
C LYS A 32 -28.96 -12.56 -31.71
N ASN A 33 -28.10 -13.35 -31.07
CA ASN A 33 -27.77 -13.19 -29.64
C ASN A 33 -26.76 -12.07 -29.35
N PHE A 34 -25.92 -11.68 -30.33
CA PHE A 34 -24.95 -10.58 -30.20
C PHE A 34 -25.43 -9.25 -30.78
N TYR A 35 -26.14 -9.25 -31.91
CA TYR A 35 -26.58 -8.04 -32.62
C TYR A 35 -28.08 -7.75 -32.48
N PHE A 36 -28.92 -8.77 -32.32
CA PHE A 36 -30.37 -8.62 -32.14
C PHE A 36 -30.83 -9.00 -30.73
N LYS A 37 -30.05 -8.63 -29.70
CA LYS A 37 -30.68 -8.38 -28.41
C LYS A 37 -31.72 -7.29 -28.65
N PRO A 38 -32.95 -7.37 -28.10
CA PRO A 38 -33.72 -6.16 -27.94
C PRO A 38 -32.77 -5.15 -27.30
N ALA A 39 -32.73 -3.93 -27.84
CA ALA A 39 -32.00 -2.85 -27.18
C ALA A 39 -32.28 -3.00 -25.69
N PRO A 40 -31.26 -3.02 -24.80
CA PRO A 40 -31.56 -2.95 -23.38
C PRO A 40 -32.56 -1.82 -23.30
N VAL A 41 -33.76 -2.09 -22.78
CA VAL A 41 -34.76 -1.06 -22.61
C VAL A 41 -33.98 0.03 -21.90
N THR A 42 -33.69 1.10 -22.64
CA THR A 42 -33.15 2.31 -22.09
C THR A 42 -34.35 2.85 -21.34
N LEU A 43 -34.61 2.26 -20.16
CA LEU A 43 -34.95 3.04 -19.00
C LEU A 43 -33.95 4.16 -19.10
N ALA A 44 -34.44 5.36 -19.44
CA ALA A 44 -33.63 6.55 -19.49
C ALA A 44 -32.64 6.39 -18.35
N THR A 45 -31.35 6.14 -18.67
CA THR A 45 -30.35 6.04 -17.62
C THR A 45 -30.37 7.44 -17.07
N SER A 46 -31.16 7.63 -16.02
CA SER A 46 -31.21 8.86 -15.28
C SER A 46 -29.74 9.07 -14.97
N GLN A 47 -29.19 10.10 -15.62
CA GLN A 47 -27.86 10.55 -15.32
C GLN A 47 -28.04 11.13 -13.94
N VAL A 48 -27.97 10.27 -12.93
CA VAL A 48 -28.05 10.72 -11.56
C VAL A 48 -26.73 11.43 -11.36
N ARG A 49 -26.81 12.75 -11.36
CA ARG A 49 -25.80 13.61 -10.79
C ARG A 49 -26.34 13.93 -9.41
N PRO A 50 -26.05 13.10 -8.38
CA PRO A 50 -26.31 13.55 -7.03
C PRO A 50 -25.64 14.92 -6.89
N SER A 51 -26.39 15.92 -6.45
CA SER A 51 -25.78 17.15 -5.96
C SER A 51 -24.78 16.76 -4.89
N LEU A 52 -23.58 17.36 -4.91
CA LEU A 52 -22.70 17.26 -3.76
C LEU A 52 -23.35 18.03 -2.62
N GLU A 53 -24.18 17.35 -1.85
CA GLU A 53 -24.89 17.96 -0.74
C GLU A 53 -23.98 18.06 0.47
N GLU A 54 -24.14 19.15 1.21
CA GLU A 54 -23.56 19.22 2.54
C GLU A 54 -24.18 18.12 3.40
N GLY A 55 -23.33 17.35 4.06
CA GLY A 55 -23.79 16.17 4.75
C GLY A 55 -22.69 15.52 5.56
N GLU A 56 -23.13 14.71 6.51
CA GLU A 56 -22.28 13.90 7.37
C GLU A 56 -22.65 12.43 7.17
N THR A 57 -21.64 11.57 7.09
CA THR A 57 -21.80 10.13 6.94
C THR A 57 -20.97 9.43 8.01
N TRP A 58 -21.60 8.45 8.66
CA TRP A 58 -20.99 7.57 9.63
C TRP A 58 -20.95 6.15 9.06
N MET A 59 -19.78 5.51 9.13
CA MET A 59 -19.60 4.13 8.74
C MET A 59 -18.90 3.36 9.84
N ALA A 60 -19.41 2.18 10.20
CA ALA A 60 -18.73 1.25 11.08
C ALA A 60 -17.70 0.44 10.29
N ILE A 61 -16.50 0.28 10.84
CA ILE A 61 -15.41 -0.52 10.28
C ILE A 61 -15.48 -1.89 10.92
N TYR A 62 -15.55 -2.91 10.07
CA TYR A 62 -15.50 -4.31 10.45
C TYR A 62 -14.27 -4.97 9.85
N HIS A 63 -13.71 -5.89 10.61
CA HIS A 63 -12.87 -6.94 10.09
C HIS A 63 -13.65 -8.25 10.25
N ASP A 64 -14.01 -8.87 9.13
CA ASP A 64 -15.00 -9.95 9.06
C ASP A 64 -16.32 -9.55 9.73
N TYR A 65 -16.60 -10.12 10.90
CA TYR A 65 -17.80 -9.88 11.71
C TYR A 65 -17.54 -8.96 12.90
N ASN A 66 -16.28 -8.73 13.27
CA ASN A 66 -15.90 -7.97 14.44
C ASN A 66 -15.81 -6.48 14.11
N LYS A 67 -16.51 -5.66 14.88
CA LYS A 67 -16.49 -4.22 14.69
C LYS A 67 -15.25 -3.62 15.36
N ILE A 68 -14.31 -3.13 14.56
CA ILE A 68 -13.02 -2.65 15.03
C ILE A 68 -12.92 -1.12 15.07
N GLY A 69 -13.89 -0.39 14.51
CA GLY A 69 -13.82 1.07 14.47
C GLY A 69 -14.96 1.77 13.75
N PHE A 70 -14.74 3.03 13.40
CA PHE A 70 -15.63 3.81 12.55
C PHE A 70 -14.88 4.87 11.71
N VAL A 71 -15.55 5.32 10.66
CA VAL A 71 -15.20 6.51 9.87
C VAL A 71 -16.34 7.52 9.97
N ARG A 72 -15.98 8.77 10.19
CA ARG A 72 -16.87 9.94 10.07
C ARG A 72 -16.37 10.79 8.90
N SER A 73 -17.23 11.04 7.92
CA SER A 73 -16.92 11.93 6.80
C SER A 73 -17.94 13.07 6.74
N ARG A 74 -17.48 14.31 6.57
CA ARG A 74 -18.34 15.48 6.43
C ARG A 74 -17.86 16.37 5.29
N ILE A 75 -18.80 16.88 4.50
CA ILE A 75 -18.53 17.82 3.42
C ILE A 75 -19.28 19.11 3.73
N ILE A 76 -18.59 20.24 3.68
CA ILE A 76 -19.15 21.58 3.91
C ILE A 76 -18.93 22.40 2.64
N LYS A 77 -20.00 22.99 2.10
CA LYS A 77 -19.91 23.85 0.91
C LYS A 77 -19.49 25.26 1.31
N ARG A 78 -18.60 25.88 0.54
CA ARG A 78 -18.17 27.28 0.68
C ARG A 78 -18.36 28.01 -0.65
N SER A 79 -18.39 29.34 -0.63
CA SER A 79 -18.50 30.15 -1.85
C SER A 79 -17.31 29.93 -2.81
N ASP A 80 -16.14 29.64 -2.25
CA ASP A 80 -14.87 29.49 -2.96
C ASP A 80 -14.42 28.02 -3.11
N GLY A 81 -15.27 27.05 -2.74
CA GLY A 81 -14.93 25.63 -2.81
C GLY A 81 -15.63 24.76 -1.76
N TYR A 82 -14.89 23.84 -1.16
CA TYR A 82 -15.41 22.86 -0.21
C TYR A 82 -14.44 22.62 0.93
N ILE A 83 -14.95 22.25 2.09
CA ILE A 83 -14.16 21.66 3.18
C ILE A 83 -14.61 20.21 3.32
N VAL A 84 -13.65 19.29 3.29
CA VAL A 84 -13.86 17.88 3.58
C VAL A 84 -13.20 17.56 4.90
N LEU A 85 -13.94 16.92 5.81
CA LEU A 85 -13.42 16.41 7.06
C LEU A 85 -13.59 14.90 7.06
N GLU A 86 -12.54 14.18 7.42
CA GLU A 86 -12.58 12.74 7.60
C GLU A 86 -11.87 12.38 8.91
N SER A 87 -12.56 11.64 9.77
CA SER A 87 -12.02 11.13 11.03
C SER A 87 -12.17 9.63 11.07
N VAL A 88 -11.08 8.92 11.36
CA VAL A 88 -11.08 7.47 11.54
C VAL A 88 -10.69 7.15 12.96
N LEU A 89 -11.36 6.17 13.56
CA LEU A 89 -10.95 5.57 14.83
C LEU A 89 -11.08 4.08 14.72
N MET A 90 -10.02 3.34 15.03
CA MET A 90 -10.05 1.89 15.03
C MET A 90 -9.06 1.28 16.02
N ASN A 91 -9.36 0.07 16.47
CA ASN A 91 -8.44 -0.78 17.21
C ASN A 91 -7.84 -1.81 16.24
N LEU A 92 -6.54 -2.00 16.29
CA LEU A 92 -5.79 -2.95 15.47
C LEU A 92 -4.89 -3.78 16.37
N ARG A 93 -4.90 -5.10 16.22
CA ARG A 93 -3.89 -5.96 16.82
C ARG A 93 -2.72 -6.12 15.84
N ALA A 94 -1.50 -5.92 16.32
CA ALA A 94 -0.29 -6.19 15.56
C ALA A 94 0.82 -6.66 16.50
N MET A 95 1.50 -7.75 16.14
CA MET A 95 2.60 -8.33 16.92
C MET A 95 2.22 -8.62 18.40
N GLY A 96 0.98 -9.03 18.63
CA GLY A 96 0.43 -9.38 19.94
C GLY A 96 -0.10 -8.21 20.77
N GLU A 97 0.10 -6.95 20.32
CA GLU A 97 -0.36 -5.75 21.03
C GLU A 97 -1.56 -5.11 20.32
N VAL A 98 -2.44 -4.46 21.10
CA VAL A 98 -3.56 -3.69 20.55
C VAL A 98 -3.20 -2.21 20.49
N HIS A 99 -3.34 -1.64 19.30
CA HIS A 99 -3.14 -0.23 19.01
C HIS A 99 -4.46 0.44 18.66
N ARG A 100 -4.81 1.47 19.43
CA ARG A 100 -5.90 2.38 19.09
C ARG A 100 -5.36 3.48 18.18
N VAL A 101 -5.75 3.43 16.92
CA VAL A 101 -5.32 4.36 15.89
C VAL A 101 -6.45 5.33 15.60
N SER A 102 -6.14 6.62 15.59
CA SER A 102 -7.04 7.66 15.13
C SER A 102 -6.37 8.55 14.09
N THR A 103 -7.10 8.88 13.03
CA THR A 103 -6.65 9.86 12.04
C THR A 103 -7.68 10.95 11.85
N GLU A 104 -7.21 12.14 11.52
CA GLU A 104 -8.04 13.27 11.11
C GLU A 104 -7.47 13.90 9.85
N ILE A 105 -8.31 14.14 8.85
CA ILE A 105 -8.01 14.87 7.64
C ILE A 105 -8.98 16.05 7.54
N ILE A 106 -8.43 17.26 7.40
CA ILE A 106 -9.19 18.45 7.04
C ILE A 106 -8.64 18.95 5.70
N GLY A 107 -9.43 18.81 4.64
CA GLY A 107 -9.10 19.23 3.30
C GLY A 107 -9.87 20.48 2.87
N HIS A 108 -9.15 21.52 2.45
CA HIS A 108 -9.72 22.65 1.73
C HIS A 108 -9.57 22.41 0.23
N LEU A 109 -10.70 22.36 -0.46
CA LEU A 109 -10.78 22.07 -1.88
C LEU A 109 -11.26 23.29 -2.67
N ASN A 110 -10.82 23.42 -3.91
CA ASN A 110 -11.30 24.44 -4.85
C ASN A 110 -12.71 24.10 -5.36
N GLN A 111 -13.33 25.01 -6.14
CA GLN A 111 -14.66 24.79 -6.73
C GLN A 111 -14.74 23.54 -7.63
N ASP A 112 -13.65 23.17 -8.28
CA ASP A 112 -13.51 21.93 -9.08
C ASP A 112 -13.17 20.69 -8.24
N ALA A 113 -13.21 20.80 -6.90
CA ALA A 113 -12.83 19.78 -5.92
C ALA A 113 -11.35 19.35 -5.94
N SER A 114 -10.47 20.08 -6.64
CA SER A 114 -9.02 19.87 -6.50
C SER A 114 -8.51 20.35 -5.14
N LEU A 115 -7.42 19.74 -4.66
CA LEU A 115 -6.80 20.09 -3.37
C LEU A 115 -6.20 21.50 -3.41
N ARG A 116 -6.54 22.32 -2.41
CA ARG A 116 -5.90 23.62 -2.14
C ARG A 116 -4.94 23.52 -0.96
N SER A 117 -5.40 22.96 0.14
CA SER A 117 -4.59 22.69 1.33
C SER A 117 -5.20 21.58 2.17
N PHE A 118 -4.40 20.97 3.05
CA PHE A 118 -4.88 20.01 4.02
C PHE A 118 -4.15 20.13 5.36
N VAL A 119 -4.81 19.62 6.40
CA VAL A 119 -4.21 19.22 7.67
C VAL A 119 -4.48 17.74 7.85
N PHE A 120 -3.46 16.98 8.21
CA PHE A 120 -3.55 15.57 8.53
C PHE A 120 -2.93 15.33 9.89
N GLN A 121 -3.63 14.57 10.73
CA GLN A 121 -3.15 14.12 12.03
C GLN A 121 -3.33 12.62 12.15
N LEU A 122 -2.32 11.96 12.71
CA LEU A 122 -2.35 10.55 13.09
C LEU A 122 -1.92 10.44 14.55
N ASN A 123 -2.64 9.64 15.31
CA ASN A 123 -2.30 9.32 16.69
C ASN A 123 -2.46 7.82 16.90
N SER A 124 -1.42 7.19 17.46
CA SER A 124 -1.38 5.79 17.83
C SER A 124 -0.60 5.64 19.14
N GLY A 125 -1.31 5.78 20.26
CA GLY A 125 -0.74 5.70 21.59
C GLY A 125 0.32 6.78 21.86
N MET A 126 1.60 6.37 21.91
CA MET A 126 2.72 7.26 22.19
C MET A 126 3.17 8.09 20.98
N VAL A 127 2.79 7.68 19.76
CA VAL A 127 3.24 8.34 18.53
C VAL A 127 2.15 9.25 17.99
N ARG A 128 2.55 10.48 17.66
CA ARG A 128 1.70 11.49 17.03
C ARG A 128 2.41 12.06 15.84
N PHE A 129 1.69 12.22 14.75
CA PHE A 129 2.19 12.80 13.52
C PHE A 129 1.21 13.85 13.03
N GLU A 130 1.74 15.01 12.63
CA GLU A 130 0.96 16.05 11.97
C GLU A 130 1.63 16.47 10.67
N ALA A 131 0.81 16.73 9.67
CA ALA A 131 1.22 17.29 8.40
C ALA A 131 0.25 18.35 7.90
N ARG A 132 0.80 19.45 7.40
CA ARG A 132 0.05 20.52 6.76
C ARG A 132 0.59 20.73 5.36
N GLY A 133 -0.29 20.68 4.37
CA GLY A 133 0.09 20.89 2.97
C GLY A 133 -0.67 22.03 2.32
N ARG A 134 -0.02 22.76 1.43
CA ARG A 134 -0.65 23.76 0.56
C ARG A 134 -0.11 23.65 -0.86
N VAL A 135 -1.01 23.68 -1.84
CA VAL A 135 -0.65 23.72 -3.25
C VAL A 135 -0.25 25.14 -3.63
N GLU A 136 0.97 25.31 -4.14
CA GLU A 136 1.55 26.57 -4.61
C GLU A 136 2.16 26.35 -6.01
N GLY A 137 1.42 26.77 -7.04
CA GLY A 137 1.78 26.49 -8.43
C GLY A 137 1.82 24.98 -8.71
N GLN A 138 2.98 24.48 -9.15
CA GLN A 138 3.24 23.05 -9.40
C GLN A 138 3.78 22.29 -8.19
N TYR A 139 3.83 22.92 -7.01
CA TYR A 139 4.38 22.31 -5.81
C TYR A 139 3.32 22.12 -4.74
N LEU A 140 3.44 21.05 -3.98
CA LEU A 140 2.81 20.92 -2.68
C LEU A 140 3.85 21.25 -1.61
N VAL A 141 3.67 22.37 -0.93
CA VAL A 141 4.51 22.79 0.19
C VAL A 141 3.98 22.11 1.45
N LEU A 142 4.82 21.30 2.07
CA LEU A 142 4.50 20.51 3.25
C LEU A 142 5.25 21.04 4.47
N ASN A 143 4.56 21.06 5.61
CA ASN A 143 5.14 21.16 6.94
C ASN A 143 4.77 19.87 7.68
N THR A 144 5.77 19.11 8.12
CA THR A 144 5.57 17.84 8.84
C THR A 144 6.28 17.88 10.18
N GLY A 145 5.72 17.18 11.18
CA GLY A 145 6.32 17.06 12.51
C GLY A 145 5.30 17.23 13.63
N PHE A 146 5.75 17.03 14.87
CA PHE A 146 4.95 17.17 16.07
C PHE A 146 5.75 17.89 17.17
N GLY A 147 5.07 18.61 18.07
CA GLY A 147 5.73 19.20 19.25
C GLY A 147 6.65 20.42 18.99
N GLY A 148 6.35 21.22 17.97
CA GLY A 148 7.02 22.52 17.72
C GLY A 148 8.20 22.48 16.76
N GLU A 149 8.82 21.32 16.54
CA GLU A 149 9.80 21.12 15.46
C GLU A 149 9.07 20.69 14.19
N THR A 150 9.09 21.56 13.17
CA THR A 150 8.45 21.28 11.87
C THR A 150 9.49 21.31 10.76
N ARG A 151 9.41 20.33 9.85
CA ARG A 151 10.24 20.28 8.66
C ARG A 151 9.43 20.74 7.45
N LYS A 152 9.97 21.75 6.76
CA LYS A 152 9.47 22.21 5.47
C LYS A 152 10.02 21.33 4.36
N SER A 153 9.14 20.85 3.48
CA SER A 153 9.52 20.16 2.24
C SER A 153 8.61 20.59 1.10
N LYS A 154 9.03 20.31 -0.14
CA LYS A 154 8.22 20.55 -1.34
C LYS A 154 8.15 19.27 -2.16
N ILE A 155 6.96 18.93 -2.62
CA ILE A 155 6.74 17.84 -3.57
C ILE A 155 6.37 18.46 -4.91
N LEU A 156 7.07 18.06 -5.98
CA LEU A 156 6.68 18.43 -7.34
C LEU A 156 5.44 17.62 -7.73
N LEU A 157 4.35 18.31 -8.04
CA LEU A 157 3.10 17.71 -8.47
C LEU A 157 3.17 17.46 -9.98
N GLN A 158 2.85 16.24 -10.40
CA GLN A 158 2.82 15.88 -11.82
C GLN A 158 1.60 16.47 -12.53
N GLU A 159 0.51 16.61 -11.78
CA GLU A 159 -0.76 17.13 -12.23
C GLU A 159 -1.54 17.67 -11.03
N LYS A 160 -2.69 18.30 -11.26
CA LYS A 160 -3.50 18.90 -10.20
C LYS A 160 -4.03 17.81 -9.25
N PRO A 161 -3.63 17.81 -7.95
CA PRO A 161 -3.97 16.71 -7.05
C PRO A 161 -5.42 16.81 -6.54
N ILE A 162 -6.03 15.65 -6.33
CA ILE A 162 -7.24 15.44 -5.55
C ILE A 162 -6.83 14.87 -4.20
N LEU A 163 -7.43 15.31 -3.10
CA LEU A 163 -7.17 14.71 -1.79
C LEU A 163 -7.80 13.31 -1.72
N SER A 164 -7.20 12.34 -1.01
CA SER A 164 -7.79 11.01 -0.80
C SER A 164 -9.24 11.05 -0.28
N ALA A 165 -9.50 11.84 0.77
CA ALA A 165 -10.86 12.09 1.28
C ALA A 165 -11.80 12.82 0.27
N GLY A 166 -11.23 13.41 -0.78
CA GLY A 166 -11.93 14.15 -1.83
C GLY A 166 -12.30 13.33 -3.08
N ILE A 167 -11.96 12.04 -3.15
CA ILE A 167 -12.26 11.18 -4.31
C ILE A 167 -13.77 11.15 -4.59
N TRP A 168 -14.58 10.86 -3.57
CA TRP A 168 -16.02 10.72 -3.72
C TRP A 168 -16.70 12.04 -4.16
N PRO A 169 -16.40 13.19 -3.52
CA PRO A 169 -16.89 14.47 -4.03
C PRO A 169 -16.57 14.74 -5.49
N HIS A 170 -15.36 14.39 -5.93
CA HIS A 170 -14.92 14.61 -7.29
C HIS A 170 -15.63 13.67 -8.27
N LEU A 171 -15.83 12.41 -7.89
CA LEU A 171 -16.55 11.42 -8.70
C LEU A 171 -18.03 11.80 -8.86
N LEU A 172 -18.73 12.17 -7.78
CA LEU A 172 -20.15 12.51 -7.82
C LEU A 172 -20.46 13.70 -8.76
N LYS A 173 -19.56 14.70 -8.81
CA LYS A 173 -19.66 15.82 -9.76
C LYS A 173 -19.58 15.38 -11.22
N LYS A 174 -18.82 14.33 -11.53
CA LYS A 174 -18.71 13.76 -12.89
C LYS A 174 -19.91 12.86 -13.23
N GLY A 175 -20.69 12.45 -12.23
CA GLY A 175 -21.83 11.55 -12.37
C GLY A 175 -21.44 10.07 -12.36
N LEU A 176 -22.41 9.22 -11.98
CA LEU A 176 -22.23 7.76 -11.93
C LEU A 176 -22.89 7.11 -13.14
N ILE A 177 -22.08 6.65 -14.09
CA ILE A 177 -22.54 6.03 -15.34
C ILE A 177 -21.90 4.66 -15.46
N VAL A 178 -22.69 3.60 -15.48
CA VAL A 178 -22.18 2.23 -15.59
C VAL A 178 -21.33 2.07 -16.87
N GLY A 179 -20.15 1.47 -16.72
CA GLY A 179 -19.17 1.29 -17.78
C GLY A 179 -18.15 2.42 -17.91
N THR A 180 -18.30 3.54 -17.18
CA THR A 180 -17.28 4.61 -17.22
C THR A 180 -16.09 4.30 -16.30
N ARG A 181 -14.91 4.72 -16.76
CA ARG A 181 -13.66 4.68 -16.02
C ARG A 181 -13.08 6.09 -15.91
N TYR A 182 -12.67 6.44 -14.71
CA TYR A 182 -12.00 7.69 -14.38
C TYR A 182 -10.60 7.38 -13.88
N ARG A 183 -9.68 8.30 -14.14
CA ARG A 183 -8.34 8.29 -13.56
C ARG A 183 -8.12 9.60 -12.84
N PHE A 184 -7.72 9.52 -11.58
CA PHE A 184 -7.49 10.65 -10.70
C PHE A 184 -6.07 10.64 -10.21
N SER A 185 -5.46 11.82 -10.11
CA SER A 185 -4.22 11.99 -9.35
C SER A 185 -4.57 12.28 -7.91
N VAL A 186 -4.36 11.30 -7.05
CA VAL A 186 -4.72 11.41 -5.64
C VAL A 186 -3.46 11.66 -4.83
N PHE A 187 -3.47 12.75 -4.07
CA PHE A 187 -2.50 12.97 -3.01
C PHE A 187 -3.05 12.38 -1.71
N ASP A 188 -2.30 11.44 -1.13
CA ASP A 188 -2.62 10.80 0.14
C ASP A 188 -1.67 11.28 1.25
N PRO A 189 -2.17 12.02 2.26
CA PRO A 189 -1.36 12.46 3.38
C PRO A 189 -0.76 11.35 4.23
N SER A 190 -1.30 10.12 4.23
CA SER A 190 -0.76 9.03 5.04
C SER A 190 0.59 8.50 4.52
N ILE A 191 0.83 8.62 3.20
CA ILE A 191 2.08 8.20 2.54
C ILE A 191 2.87 9.37 1.93
N MET A 192 2.35 10.60 2.07
CA MET A 192 2.93 11.84 1.54
C MET A 192 3.27 11.79 0.05
N ALA A 193 2.40 11.19 -0.76
CA ALA A 193 2.67 10.97 -2.17
C ALA A 193 1.45 11.22 -3.06
N GLN A 194 1.71 11.67 -4.29
CA GLN A 194 0.74 11.75 -5.37
C GLN A 194 0.77 10.45 -6.19
N ARG A 195 -0.37 9.80 -6.38
CA ARG A 195 -0.50 8.52 -7.10
C ARG A 195 -1.74 8.48 -7.97
N PRO A 196 -1.69 7.77 -9.12
CA PRO A 196 -2.88 7.53 -9.91
C PRO A 196 -3.82 6.56 -9.18
N VAL A 197 -5.10 6.93 -9.09
CA VAL A 197 -6.22 6.09 -8.67
C VAL A 197 -7.14 5.93 -9.86
N GLU A 198 -7.53 4.69 -10.12
CA GLU A 198 -8.52 4.40 -11.15
C GLU A 198 -9.85 4.06 -10.50
N VAL A 199 -10.93 4.63 -11.03
CA VAL A 199 -12.28 4.43 -10.50
C VAL A 199 -13.17 3.99 -11.65
N SER A 200 -13.84 2.86 -11.52
CA SER A 200 -14.75 2.33 -12.54
C SER A 200 -16.14 2.11 -11.95
N VAL A 201 -17.18 2.62 -12.61
CA VAL A 201 -18.56 2.32 -12.23
C VAL A 201 -18.94 1.02 -12.94
N VAL A 202 -18.95 -0.09 -12.20
CA VAL A 202 -18.96 -1.43 -12.82
C VAL A 202 -20.37 -1.99 -13.05
N ALA A 203 -21.31 -1.70 -12.16
CA ALA A 203 -22.68 -2.22 -12.25
C ALA A 203 -23.67 -1.37 -11.44
N ARG A 204 -24.95 -1.65 -11.60
CA ARG A 204 -25.97 -1.38 -10.60
C ARG A 204 -26.35 -2.71 -9.94
N GLU A 205 -26.40 -2.73 -8.63
CA GLU A 205 -26.74 -3.90 -7.82
C GLU A 205 -27.66 -3.47 -6.69
N THR A 206 -28.50 -4.40 -6.26
CA THR A 206 -29.35 -4.23 -5.08
C THR A 206 -28.58 -4.69 -3.83
N VAL A 207 -28.54 -3.86 -2.79
CA VAL A 207 -27.88 -4.15 -1.51
C VAL A 207 -28.89 -4.09 -0.38
N VAL A 208 -28.85 -5.08 0.52
CA VAL A 208 -29.64 -5.06 1.75
C VAL A 208 -28.79 -4.55 2.90
N LEU A 209 -29.25 -3.49 3.57
CA LEU A 209 -28.58 -2.86 4.70
C LEU A 209 -29.63 -2.44 5.73
N ASP A 210 -29.48 -2.92 6.97
CA ASP A 210 -30.44 -2.73 8.07
C ASP A 210 -31.89 -3.11 7.72
N GLY A 211 -32.05 -4.24 7.01
CA GLY A 211 -33.35 -4.74 6.54
C GLY A 211 -33.99 -3.89 5.44
N ARG A 212 -33.31 -2.85 4.95
CA ARG A 212 -33.74 -2.03 3.82
C ARG A 212 -33.01 -2.42 2.55
N THR A 213 -33.74 -2.44 1.45
CA THR A 213 -33.21 -2.71 0.12
C THR A 213 -32.83 -1.40 -0.55
N TRP A 214 -31.60 -1.32 -1.05
CA TRP A 214 -31.05 -0.15 -1.73
C TRP A 214 -30.65 -0.50 -3.16
N GLU A 215 -31.09 0.30 -4.11
CA GLU A 215 -30.49 0.32 -5.45
C GLU A 215 -29.18 1.09 -5.40
N ALA A 216 -28.06 0.45 -5.75
CA ALA A 216 -26.74 1.04 -5.61
C ALA A 216 -25.88 0.88 -6.86
N PHE A 217 -25.07 1.90 -7.16
CA PHE A 217 -23.96 1.78 -8.08
C PHE A 217 -22.81 1.05 -7.38
N LYS A 218 -22.35 -0.05 -7.98
CA LYS A 218 -21.10 -0.68 -7.59
C LYS A 218 -19.95 0.04 -8.28
N VAL A 219 -19.04 0.59 -7.48
CA VAL A 219 -17.86 1.32 -7.92
C VAL A 219 -16.62 0.54 -7.50
N LYS A 220 -15.76 0.24 -8.47
CA LYS A 220 -14.44 -0.37 -8.23
C LYS A 220 -13.38 0.72 -8.22
N THR A 221 -12.70 0.89 -7.11
CA THR A 221 -11.53 1.76 -6.97
C THR A 221 -10.28 0.90 -6.96
N THR A 222 -9.34 1.21 -7.86
CA THR A 222 -8.04 0.56 -7.93
C THR A 222 -6.94 1.54 -7.52
N PHE A 223 -6.27 1.25 -6.40
CA PHE A 223 -5.14 2.03 -5.90
C PHE A 223 -3.96 1.11 -5.62
N ALA A 224 -2.80 1.44 -6.20
CA ALA A 224 -1.59 0.63 -6.07
C ALA A 224 -1.81 -0.89 -6.32
N GLY A 225 -2.75 -1.28 -7.18
CA GLY A 225 -3.07 -2.68 -7.50
C GLY A 225 -4.05 -3.37 -6.54
N LEU A 226 -4.55 -2.64 -5.54
CA LEU A 226 -5.64 -3.08 -4.66
C LEU A 226 -6.97 -2.67 -5.25
N GLU A 227 -7.96 -3.54 -5.09
CA GLU A 227 -9.32 -3.26 -5.48
C GLU A 227 -10.17 -3.08 -4.23
N VAL A 228 -10.89 -1.97 -4.19
CA VAL A 228 -11.93 -1.69 -3.19
C VAL A 228 -13.24 -1.55 -3.94
N PHE A 229 -14.27 -2.23 -3.48
CA PHE A 229 -15.62 -2.09 -4.01
C PHE A 229 -16.44 -1.22 -3.07
N SER A 230 -17.08 -0.19 -3.60
CA SER A 230 -17.99 0.68 -2.86
C SER A 230 -19.38 0.65 -3.50
N TRP A 231 -20.42 0.54 -2.68
CA TRP A 231 -21.81 0.61 -3.12
C TRP A 231 -22.36 1.99 -2.78
N ILE A 232 -22.73 2.74 -3.81
CA ILE A 232 -23.17 4.12 -3.73
C ILE A 232 -24.66 4.18 -4.02
N GLY A 233 -25.44 4.68 -3.07
CA GLY A 233 -26.88 4.85 -3.20
C GLY A 233 -27.27 5.86 -4.28
N PRO A 234 -28.57 5.97 -4.57
CA PRO A 234 -29.07 6.81 -5.66
C PRO A 234 -28.81 8.29 -5.39
N ASN A 235 -28.67 8.73 -4.14
CA ASN A 235 -28.39 10.11 -3.77
C ASN A 235 -26.89 10.35 -3.54
N GLY A 236 -26.03 9.44 -3.97
CA GLY A 236 -24.57 9.55 -3.81
C GLY A 236 -24.06 9.15 -2.43
N GLU A 237 -24.92 8.64 -1.55
CA GLU A 237 -24.53 8.17 -0.23
C GLU A 237 -23.70 6.88 -0.30
N ARG A 238 -22.58 6.82 0.43
CA ARG A 238 -21.82 5.57 0.58
C ARG A 238 -22.58 4.63 1.52
N LEU A 239 -22.99 3.48 1.01
CA LEU A 239 -23.76 2.50 1.77
C LEU A 239 -22.85 1.44 2.40
N LYS A 240 -21.91 0.93 1.61
CA LYS A 240 -21.04 -0.17 2.00
C LYS A 240 -19.74 -0.12 1.21
N GLU A 241 -18.65 -0.57 1.81
CA GLU A 241 -17.39 -0.83 1.10
C GLU A 241 -16.77 -2.15 1.52
N GLU A 242 -16.11 -2.82 0.59
CA GLU A 242 -15.36 -4.05 0.79
C GLU A 242 -13.94 -3.86 0.25
N GLY A 243 -12.96 -4.04 1.14
CA GLY A 243 -11.55 -3.95 0.84
C GLY A 243 -10.86 -5.30 0.94
N LEU A 244 -9.54 -5.27 1.13
CA LEU A 244 -8.72 -6.46 1.32
C LEU A 244 -8.77 -6.96 2.76
N MET A 245 -8.37 -8.22 2.94
CA MET A 245 -8.18 -8.83 4.25
C MET A 245 -9.44 -8.70 5.14
N GLY A 246 -10.62 -9.00 4.61
CA GLY A 246 -11.87 -9.00 5.39
C GLY A 246 -12.37 -7.64 5.84
N LEU A 247 -11.72 -6.53 5.46
CA LEU A 247 -12.14 -5.18 5.85
C LEU A 247 -13.41 -4.76 5.11
N ARG A 248 -14.38 -4.31 5.89
CA ARG A 248 -15.68 -3.86 5.39
C ARG A 248 -16.14 -2.62 6.14
N LEU A 249 -16.62 -1.62 5.40
CA LEU A 249 -17.26 -0.44 5.96
C LEU A 249 -18.76 -0.50 5.68
N VAL A 250 -19.59 -0.16 6.67
CA VAL A 250 -21.05 -0.17 6.54
C VAL A 250 -21.63 1.12 7.08
N LYS A 251 -22.46 1.79 6.28
CA LYS A 251 -23.18 2.99 6.70
C LYS A 251 -24.04 2.68 7.93
N THR A 252 -24.00 3.57 8.90
CA THR A 252 -24.66 3.39 10.21
C THR A 252 -25.03 4.75 10.81
N THR A 253 -25.74 4.75 11.94
CA THR A 253 -25.93 5.96 12.76
C THR A 253 -24.68 6.28 13.60
N GLU A 254 -24.56 7.51 14.11
CA GLU A 254 -23.45 7.91 14.99
C GLU A 254 -23.37 7.04 16.25
N ASP A 255 -24.50 6.83 16.94
CA ASP A 255 -24.55 6.03 18.17
C ASP A 255 -24.10 4.60 17.93
N GLN A 256 -24.60 3.98 16.85
CA GLN A 256 -24.17 2.65 16.45
C GLN A 256 -22.71 2.63 15.97
N ALA A 257 -22.18 3.70 15.36
CA ALA A 257 -20.78 3.78 14.93
C ALA A 257 -19.82 3.86 16.13
N ARG A 258 -20.21 4.53 17.21
CA ARG A 258 -19.37 4.74 18.39
C ARG A 258 -19.46 3.62 19.44
N SER A 259 -20.57 2.90 19.49
CA SER A 259 -20.80 1.79 20.44
C SER A 259 -20.28 0.44 19.92
N GLY A 260 -20.04 -0.53 20.80
CA GLY A 260 -19.69 -1.91 20.41
C GLY A 260 -18.41 -2.03 19.57
N ILE A 261 -17.45 -1.12 19.73
CA ILE A 261 -16.13 -1.24 19.13
C ILE A 261 -15.34 -2.25 19.96
N GLU A 262 -14.91 -3.34 19.33
CA GLU A 262 -14.09 -4.38 19.95
C GLU A 262 -12.81 -3.77 20.52
N SER A 263 -12.59 -3.95 21.82
CA SER A 263 -11.41 -3.44 22.50
C SER A 263 -10.19 -4.27 22.20
N ASP A 264 -10.38 -5.56 21.89
CA ASP A 264 -9.29 -6.49 21.63
C ASP A 264 -9.55 -7.33 20.36
N PRO A 265 -9.25 -6.80 19.16
CA PRO A 265 -9.45 -7.52 17.92
C PRO A 265 -8.68 -8.85 17.90
N GLU A 266 -9.34 -9.94 17.53
CA GLU A 266 -8.72 -11.28 17.49
C GLU A 266 -7.61 -11.40 16.43
N LEU A 267 -7.81 -10.80 15.25
CA LEU A 267 -6.85 -10.95 14.16
C LEU A 267 -5.62 -10.06 14.37
N ASP A 268 -4.47 -10.69 14.51
CA ASP A 268 -3.18 -10.02 14.43
C ASP A 268 -2.82 -9.70 12.98
N MET A 269 -2.69 -8.41 12.65
CA MET A 269 -2.44 -7.96 11.29
C MET A 269 -1.07 -8.35 10.76
N ALA A 270 -0.05 -8.44 11.62
CA ALA A 270 1.28 -8.88 11.21
C ALA A 270 1.29 -10.37 10.89
N GLU A 271 0.59 -11.18 11.70
CA GLU A 271 0.44 -12.60 11.42
C GLU A 271 -0.44 -12.85 10.18
N ALA A 272 -1.54 -12.12 10.02
CA ALA A 272 -2.42 -12.22 8.85
C ALA A 272 -1.70 -11.89 7.53
N ALA A 273 -0.77 -10.93 7.58
CA ALA A 273 0.05 -10.55 6.44
C ALA A 273 1.22 -11.53 6.21
N SER A 274 1.69 -12.23 7.24
CA SER A 274 2.84 -13.14 7.15
C SER A 274 2.57 -14.38 6.28
N ILE A 275 3.64 -14.96 5.75
CA ILE A 275 3.58 -16.15 4.89
C ILE A 275 4.08 -17.37 5.68
N PRO A 276 3.30 -18.45 5.80
CA PRO A 276 3.79 -19.66 6.44
C PRO A 276 4.94 -20.27 5.63
N SER A 277 6.01 -20.69 6.31
CA SER A 277 7.08 -21.45 5.67
C SER A 277 6.68 -22.93 5.57
N ASN A 278 7.03 -23.57 4.46
CA ASN A 278 6.88 -25.02 4.30
C ASN A 278 7.91 -25.84 5.10
N ARG A 279 8.93 -25.20 5.67
CA ARG A 279 10.02 -25.82 6.44
C ARG A 279 10.44 -24.94 7.60
N ILE A 280 10.86 -25.56 8.70
CA ILE A 280 11.51 -24.84 9.80
C ILE A 280 12.97 -24.61 9.44
N LEU A 281 13.40 -23.35 9.40
CA LEU A 281 14.80 -22.97 9.28
C LEU A 281 15.40 -22.89 10.68
N ALA A 282 16.21 -23.90 11.05
CA ALA A 282 16.99 -23.88 12.28
C ALA A 282 18.16 -22.91 12.13
N GLU A 283 18.42 -22.10 13.15
CA GLU A 283 19.50 -21.10 13.17
C GLU A 283 19.64 -20.26 11.87
N PRO A 284 18.61 -19.48 11.49
CA PRO A 284 18.63 -18.70 10.24
C PRO A 284 19.87 -17.83 10.05
N SER A 285 20.45 -17.35 11.15
CA SER A 285 21.69 -16.54 11.17
C SER A 285 22.94 -17.26 10.65
N ASN A 286 22.93 -18.59 10.62
CA ASN A 286 24.06 -19.41 10.16
C ASN A 286 23.96 -19.77 8.68
N LEU A 287 22.81 -19.50 8.04
CA LEU A 287 22.60 -19.78 6.63
C LEU A 287 23.37 -18.79 5.76
N VAL A 288 24.06 -19.31 4.75
CA VAL A 288 24.79 -18.54 3.73
C VAL A 288 24.06 -18.50 2.40
N TYR A 289 23.06 -19.36 2.21
CA TYR A 289 22.28 -19.47 0.99
C TYR A 289 20.82 -19.86 1.27
N LEU A 290 19.90 -19.20 0.57
CA LEU A 290 18.48 -19.51 0.58
C LEU A 290 17.94 -19.52 -0.86
N LYS A 291 17.22 -20.58 -1.21
CA LYS A 291 16.51 -20.71 -2.49
C LYS A 291 15.03 -20.88 -2.24
N ILE A 292 14.23 -20.01 -2.82
CA ILE A 292 12.78 -20.03 -2.68
C ILE A 292 12.07 -19.97 -4.02
N ARG A 293 10.83 -20.46 -4.07
CA ARG A 293 9.87 -20.18 -5.14
C ARG A 293 8.86 -19.15 -4.67
N LEU A 294 8.66 -18.10 -5.46
CA LEU A 294 7.65 -17.06 -5.26
C LEU A 294 6.48 -17.26 -6.23
N GLU A 295 5.26 -17.20 -5.72
CA GLU A 295 4.03 -17.32 -6.52
C GLU A 295 3.00 -16.27 -6.10
N GLY A 296 2.01 -16.00 -6.96
CA GLY A 296 0.88 -15.11 -6.63
C GLY A 296 1.15 -13.61 -6.79
N ILE A 297 2.34 -13.22 -7.25
CA ILE A 297 2.72 -11.82 -7.49
C ILE A 297 3.29 -11.61 -8.90
N ASN A 298 3.15 -10.40 -9.42
CA ASN A 298 3.91 -9.94 -10.58
C ASN A 298 5.23 -9.31 -10.09
N PRO A 299 6.41 -9.81 -10.54
CA PRO A 299 7.70 -9.25 -10.13
C PRO A 299 8.01 -7.87 -10.71
N GLU A 300 7.26 -7.40 -11.72
CA GLU A 300 7.49 -6.10 -12.35
C GLU A 300 7.40 -4.94 -11.35
N GLY A 301 8.47 -4.13 -11.27
CA GLY A 301 8.57 -2.98 -10.37
C GLY A 301 9.10 -3.30 -8.96
N LEU A 302 9.32 -4.59 -8.65
CA LEU A 302 9.94 -5.07 -7.41
C LEU A 302 11.46 -5.24 -7.58
N ASP A 303 12.19 -5.05 -6.49
CA ASP A 303 13.66 -5.09 -6.41
C ASP A 303 14.20 -6.51 -6.15
N LEU A 304 13.61 -7.51 -6.82
CA LEU A 304 13.88 -8.94 -6.62
C LEU A 304 15.17 -9.46 -7.30
N ASP A 305 15.69 -8.77 -8.32
CA ASP A 305 16.90 -9.17 -9.05
C ASP A 305 18.05 -8.17 -8.82
N THR A 306 18.33 -7.88 -7.55
CA THR A 306 19.32 -6.86 -7.14
C THR A 306 20.16 -7.30 -5.94
N GLY A 307 21.39 -6.75 -5.85
CA GLY A 307 22.28 -6.98 -4.72
C GLY A 307 22.64 -8.45 -4.56
N ARG A 308 22.27 -9.02 -3.42
CA ARG A 308 22.50 -10.43 -3.04
C ARG A 308 21.44 -11.40 -3.51
N GLN A 309 20.44 -10.90 -4.25
CA GLN A 309 19.31 -11.69 -4.74
C GLN A 309 19.36 -11.81 -6.26
N ARG A 310 18.95 -12.98 -6.77
CA ARG A 310 18.82 -13.23 -8.20
C ARG A 310 17.53 -13.97 -8.52
N LEU A 311 16.69 -13.39 -9.38
CA LEU A 311 15.41 -13.97 -9.78
C LEU A 311 15.53 -14.65 -11.15
N THR A 312 15.21 -15.94 -11.21
CA THR A 312 15.11 -16.70 -12.47
C THR A 312 13.74 -17.35 -12.57
N GLY A 313 12.88 -16.81 -13.44
CA GLY A 313 11.47 -17.21 -13.50
C GLY A 313 10.76 -16.88 -12.18
N SER A 314 10.26 -17.91 -11.49
CA SER A 314 9.65 -17.78 -10.16
C SER A 314 10.60 -18.16 -9.01
N VAL A 315 11.84 -18.52 -9.31
CA VAL A 315 12.82 -18.96 -8.31
C VAL A 315 13.74 -17.81 -7.95
N LEU A 316 13.80 -17.47 -6.66
CA LEU A 316 14.67 -16.45 -6.10
C LEU A 316 15.78 -17.14 -5.30
N GLU A 317 17.02 -16.80 -5.64
CA GLU A 317 18.22 -17.22 -4.92
C GLU A 317 18.78 -16.04 -4.14
N ILE A 318 19.07 -16.23 -2.86
CA ILE A 318 19.66 -15.24 -1.96
C ILE A 318 20.96 -15.83 -1.41
N VAL A 319 22.05 -15.09 -1.55
CA VAL A 319 23.36 -15.42 -0.95
C VAL A 319 23.72 -14.43 0.14
N LEU A 320 24.56 -14.82 1.08
CA LEU A 320 25.08 -13.89 2.08
C LEU A 320 25.98 -12.84 1.42
N ASP A 321 25.93 -11.60 1.91
CA ASP A 321 26.65 -10.46 1.34
C ASP A 321 28.17 -10.68 1.23
N SER A 322 28.77 -11.46 2.15
CA SER A 322 30.20 -11.79 2.14
C SER A 322 30.63 -12.65 0.95
N GLU A 323 29.69 -13.37 0.33
CA GLU A 323 29.96 -14.22 -0.84
C GLU A 323 29.99 -13.41 -2.15
N LEU A 324 29.69 -12.12 -2.09
CA LEU A 324 29.72 -11.23 -3.24
C LEU A 324 31.09 -10.56 -3.39
N THR A 325 31.58 -10.51 -4.62
CA THR A 325 32.81 -9.80 -5.02
C THR A 325 32.49 -8.60 -5.92
N ARG A 326 31.38 -7.89 -5.65
CA ARG A 326 30.90 -6.83 -6.53
C ARG A 326 31.31 -5.44 -6.02
N LEU A 327 32.23 -4.80 -6.74
CA LEU A 327 32.61 -3.41 -6.49
C LEU A 327 31.61 -2.46 -7.16
N TYR A 328 31.12 -1.48 -6.41
CA TYR A 328 30.21 -0.44 -6.93
C TYR A 328 30.94 0.90 -7.10
N LYS A 329 30.51 1.71 -8.08
CA LYS A 329 31.06 3.05 -8.30
C LYS A 329 30.52 4.04 -7.27
N LYS A 330 31.40 4.66 -6.49
CA LYS A 330 31.08 5.64 -5.43
C LYS A 330 30.22 6.83 -5.91
N ALA A 331 30.37 7.27 -7.17
CA ALA A 331 29.61 8.38 -7.75
C ALA A 331 28.08 8.14 -7.78
N GLN A 332 27.63 6.87 -7.74
CA GLN A 332 26.20 6.53 -7.72
C GLN A 332 25.58 6.61 -6.33
N MET A 333 26.36 6.93 -5.28
CA MET A 333 25.93 6.82 -3.89
C MET A 333 25.34 8.12 -3.32
N ALA A 334 25.50 9.25 -4.00
CA ALA A 334 25.07 10.57 -3.52
C ALA A 334 23.59 10.67 -3.12
N PRO A 335 22.62 10.06 -3.85
CA PRO A 335 21.22 10.07 -3.43
C PRO A 335 20.99 9.42 -2.06
N TYR A 336 21.77 8.37 -1.73
CA TYR A 336 21.63 7.61 -0.50
C TYR A 336 22.32 8.25 0.71
N LEU A 337 22.90 9.44 0.53
CA LEU A 337 23.39 10.32 1.60
C LEU A 337 22.39 11.44 1.93
N LYS A 338 21.42 11.71 1.05
CA LYS A 338 20.50 12.84 1.21
C LYS A 338 19.50 12.57 2.34
N ALA A 339 19.20 13.62 3.10
CA ALA A 339 18.08 13.61 4.02
C ALA A 339 16.73 13.55 3.28
N SER A 340 15.73 12.95 3.91
CA SER A 340 14.33 12.95 3.47
C SER A 340 13.43 13.44 4.61
N SER A 341 12.12 13.51 4.39
CA SER A 341 11.17 13.93 5.43
C SER A 341 11.09 12.96 6.62
N TRP A 342 11.47 11.69 6.43
CA TRP A 342 11.48 10.63 7.45
C TRP A 342 12.89 10.14 7.84
N ILE A 343 13.92 10.53 7.08
CA ILE A 343 15.33 10.26 7.36
C ILE A 343 16.05 11.60 7.49
N GLN A 344 15.87 12.27 8.62
CA GLN A 344 16.36 13.64 8.86
C GLN A 344 17.86 13.67 9.24
N SER A 345 18.71 13.12 8.37
CA SER A 345 20.16 13.02 8.58
C SER A 345 20.89 14.36 8.62
N ASP A 346 20.25 15.44 8.15
CA ASP A 346 20.71 16.82 8.18
C ASP A 346 20.35 17.56 9.48
N HIS A 347 19.62 16.92 10.39
CA HIS A 347 19.20 17.56 11.64
C HIS A 347 20.36 17.64 12.64
N PRO A 348 20.61 18.79 13.31
CA PRO A 348 21.73 18.96 14.24
C PRO A 348 21.80 17.90 15.34
N THR A 349 20.65 17.50 15.90
CA THR A 349 20.58 16.44 16.92
C THR A 349 21.03 15.08 16.39
N ILE A 350 20.68 14.74 15.14
CA ILE A 350 21.08 13.47 14.51
C ILE A 350 22.57 13.51 14.18
N MET A 351 23.06 14.61 13.63
CA MET A 351 24.49 14.81 13.32
C MET A 351 25.36 14.71 14.57
N SER A 352 25.01 15.46 15.62
CA SER A 352 25.75 15.44 16.89
C SER A 352 25.75 14.06 17.55
N LEU A 353 24.62 13.35 17.50
CA LEU A 353 24.54 12.00 18.02
C LEU A 353 25.36 11.01 17.18
N ALA A 354 25.30 11.10 15.84
CA ALA A 354 26.11 10.27 14.95
C ALA A 354 27.60 10.46 15.25
N ASP A 355 28.07 11.71 15.34
CA ASP A 355 29.46 12.05 15.69
C ASP A 355 29.89 11.45 17.03
N LYS A 356 29.01 11.53 18.04
CA LYS A 356 29.24 10.95 19.36
C LYS A 356 29.34 9.42 19.31
N ILE A 357 28.47 8.74 18.57
CA ILE A 357 28.45 7.28 18.48
C ILE A 357 29.67 6.77 17.71
N VAL A 358 30.02 7.41 16.59
CA VAL A 358 31.17 7.00 15.77
C VAL A 358 32.49 7.28 16.48
N GLY A 359 32.59 8.38 17.22
CA GLY A 359 33.80 8.78 17.95
C GLY A 359 35.02 8.84 17.02
N GLN A 360 36.10 8.14 17.38
CA GLN A 360 37.34 8.13 16.61
C GLN A 360 37.38 7.09 15.47
N ALA A 361 36.28 6.39 15.17
CA ALA A 361 36.27 5.38 14.11
C ALA A 361 36.49 6.04 12.73
N LYS A 362 37.53 5.58 12.01
CA LYS A 362 37.87 6.10 10.67
C LYS A 362 37.17 5.32 9.56
N GLU A 363 37.13 4.01 9.68
CA GLU A 363 36.56 3.10 8.68
C GLU A 363 35.04 3.05 8.75
N ASP A 364 34.39 3.07 7.58
CA ASP A 364 32.93 3.14 7.49
C ASP A 364 32.26 1.89 8.07
N GLU A 365 32.87 0.71 7.98
CA GLU A 365 32.34 -0.50 8.62
C GLU A 365 32.35 -0.37 10.16
N ALA A 366 33.45 0.13 10.73
CA ALA A 366 33.56 0.33 12.18
C ALA A 366 32.52 1.37 12.68
N LYS A 367 32.32 2.46 11.92
CA LYS A 367 31.27 3.45 12.20
C LYS A 367 29.88 2.81 12.12
N ALA A 368 29.57 2.07 11.05
CA ALA A 368 28.28 1.42 10.86
C ALA A 368 27.98 0.42 11.97
N ARG A 369 28.95 -0.40 12.39
CA ARG A 369 28.79 -1.34 13.52
C ARG A 369 28.51 -0.63 14.84
N ARG A 370 29.16 0.50 15.11
CA ARG A 370 28.90 1.30 16.33
C ARG A 370 27.49 1.87 16.33
N ILE A 371 27.06 2.43 15.20
CA ILE A 371 25.70 2.97 15.04
C ILE A 371 24.66 1.86 15.17
N LEU A 372 24.85 0.72 14.50
CA LEU A 372 23.97 -0.46 14.57
C LEU A 372 23.78 -0.89 16.02
N ASN A 373 24.89 -1.12 16.73
CA ASN A 373 24.88 -1.55 18.12
C ASN A 373 24.21 -0.52 19.03
N TRP A 374 24.41 0.77 18.78
CA TRP A 374 23.77 1.82 19.55
C TRP A 374 22.26 1.82 19.36
N VAL A 375 21.76 1.75 18.12
CA VAL A 375 20.32 1.70 17.82
C VAL A 375 19.70 0.45 18.43
N TYR A 376 20.32 -0.72 18.20
CA TYR A 376 19.86 -2.00 18.73
C TYR A 376 19.71 -1.99 20.27
N LYS A 377 20.63 -1.34 20.99
CA LYS A 377 20.59 -1.28 22.46
C LYS A 377 19.76 -0.13 23.03
N SER A 378 19.61 0.98 22.29
CA SER A 378 19.05 2.23 22.82
C SER A 378 17.59 2.46 22.45
N VAL A 379 17.06 1.68 21.50
CA VAL A 379 15.67 1.76 21.04
C VAL A 379 14.95 0.47 21.45
N ASP A 380 13.87 0.63 22.20
CA ASP A 380 12.98 -0.47 22.61
C ASP A 380 12.24 -1.02 21.39
N LYS A 381 12.18 -2.35 21.26
CA LYS A 381 11.40 -3.02 20.22
C LYS A 381 9.94 -3.09 20.67
N ARG A 382 9.10 -2.21 20.13
CA ARG A 382 7.67 -2.14 20.43
C ARG A 382 6.88 -1.95 19.15
N ALA A 383 5.74 -2.62 19.02
CA ALA A 383 4.89 -2.43 17.87
C ALA A 383 4.35 -0.99 17.83
N THR A 384 4.43 -0.35 16.67
CA THR A 384 3.98 1.04 16.49
C THR A 384 3.24 1.19 15.18
N VAL A 385 1.97 1.59 15.24
CA VAL A 385 1.21 1.94 14.03
C VAL A 385 1.37 3.44 13.75
N SER A 386 2.50 3.82 13.15
CA SER A 386 2.84 5.22 12.88
C SER A 386 3.45 5.45 11.51
N ILE A 387 3.63 6.73 11.17
CA ILE A 387 4.48 7.14 10.06
C ILE A 387 5.90 7.26 10.62
N PRO A 388 6.86 6.45 10.14
CA PRO A 388 8.19 6.38 10.73
C PRO A 388 8.95 7.69 10.51
N ASN A 389 9.64 8.14 11.55
CA ASN A 389 10.36 9.41 11.58
C ASN A 389 11.60 9.27 12.47
N ALA A 390 12.79 9.55 11.92
CA ALA A 390 14.04 9.34 12.66
C ALA A 390 14.16 10.21 13.93
N LEU A 391 13.72 11.48 13.89
CA LEU A 391 13.77 12.37 15.05
C LEU A 391 12.79 11.95 16.14
N ASP A 392 11.56 11.60 15.76
CA ASP A 392 10.55 11.17 16.74
C ASP A 392 10.94 9.83 17.35
N THR A 393 11.50 8.92 16.55
CA THR A 393 12.08 7.66 17.05
C THR A 393 13.20 7.93 18.06
N LEU A 394 14.11 8.86 17.76
CA LEU A 394 15.19 9.21 18.67
C LEU A 394 14.67 9.79 20.00
N LYS A 395 13.60 10.59 19.95
CA LYS A 395 12.96 11.16 21.15
C LYS A 395 12.21 10.10 21.95
N ALA A 396 11.42 9.26 21.29
CA ALA A 396 10.60 8.23 21.91
C ALA A 396 11.43 7.04 22.43
N LYS A 397 12.57 6.75 21.80
CA LYS A 397 13.42 5.57 22.06
C LYS A 397 12.66 4.24 22.03
N ALA A 398 11.61 4.17 21.22
CA ALA A 398 10.81 2.96 21.02
C ALA A 398 10.23 2.97 19.61
N GLY A 399 10.05 1.78 19.03
CA GLY A 399 9.38 1.61 17.75
C GLY A 399 9.61 0.22 17.17
N ASP A 400 9.03 -0.04 16.00
CA ASP A 400 9.17 -1.32 15.31
C ASP A 400 10.31 -1.30 14.29
N CYS A 401 10.29 -2.26 13.36
CA CYS A 401 11.29 -2.37 12.29
C CYS A 401 11.43 -1.07 11.46
N ASN A 402 10.34 -0.34 11.23
CA ASN A 402 10.35 0.89 10.43
C ASN A 402 11.09 2.01 11.16
N GLU A 403 10.75 2.27 12.43
CA GLU A 403 11.42 3.24 13.28
C GLU A 403 12.92 2.94 13.43
N HIS A 404 13.29 1.67 13.65
CA HIS A 404 14.70 1.26 13.71
C HIS A 404 15.41 1.52 12.38
N ALA A 405 14.81 1.15 11.25
CA ALA A 405 15.42 1.30 9.94
C ALA A 405 15.60 2.76 9.52
N VAL A 406 14.64 3.65 9.80
CA VAL A 406 14.75 5.07 9.45
C VAL A 406 15.74 5.82 10.36
N LEU A 407 15.77 5.52 11.66
CA LEU A 407 16.74 6.12 12.58
C LEU A 407 18.15 5.64 12.26
N PHE A 408 18.33 4.35 11.98
CA PHE A 408 19.62 3.80 11.58
C PHE A 408 20.12 4.44 10.29
N ALA A 409 19.26 4.54 9.26
CA ALA A 409 19.60 5.25 8.03
C ALA A 409 19.98 6.72 8.29
N ALA A 410 19.27 7.42 9.17
CA ALA A 410 19.54 8.83 9.45
C ALA A 410 20.92 9.03 10.09
N LEU A 411 21.27 8.20 11.07
CA LEU A 411 22.58 8.24 11.74
C LEU A 411 23.72 7.84 10.78
N LEU A 412 23.53 6.81 9.96
CA LEU A 412 24.51 6.41 8.93
C LEU A 412 24.78 7.54 7.94
N ARG A 413 23.72 8.14 7.39
CA ARG A 413 23.84 9.23 6.41
C ARG A 413 24.49 10.46 7.02
N ALA A 414 24.18 10.78 8.28
CA ALA A 414 24.83 11.85 9.02
C ALA A 414 26.33 11.59 9.24
N ALA A 415 26.72 10.33 9.43
CA ALA A 415 28.12 9.89 9.49
C ALA A 415 28.80 9.78 8.10
N GLY A 416 28.14 10.20 7.02
CA GLY A 416 28.67 10.15 5.66
C GLY A 416 28.60 8.77 5.00
N ILE A 417 27.83 7.83 5.54
CA ILE A 417 27.69 6.47 5.04
C ILE A 417 26.39 6.34 4.25
N PRO A 418 26.45 6.01 2.94
CA PRO A 418 25.25 5.82 2.13
C PRO A 418 24.41 4.65 2.65
N ALA A 419 23.11 4.88 2.85
CA ALA A 419 22.21 3.88 3.41
C ALA A 419 20.84 3.90 2.74
N LYS A 420 20.27 2.72 2.49
CA LYS A 420 18.91 2.53 2.00
C LYS A 420 18.00 2.01 3.10
N VAL A 421 16.70 2.25 2.96
CA VAL A 421 15.68 1.50 3.70
C VAL A 421 15.09 0.48 2.73
N CYS A 422 15.11 -0.78 3.14
CA CYS A 422 14.63 -1.92 2.38
C CYS A 422 13.42 -2.51 3.11
N ILE A 423 12.45 -2.97 2.33
CA ILE A 423 11.29 -3.71 2.84
C ILE A 423 11.15 -5.02 2.09
N GLY A 424 10.72 -6.02 2.84
CA GLY A 424 10.37 -7.32 2.30
C GLY A 424 9.97 -8.26 3.41
N LEU A 425 10.59 -9.43 3.44
CA LEU A 425 10.24 -10.51 4.37
C LEU A 425 11.44 -10.96 5.18
N VAL A 426 11.21 -11.36 6.43
CA VAL A 426 12.20 -12.03 7.29
C VAL A 426 11.58 -13.27 7.90
N TYR A 427 12.34 -14.37 7.97
CA TYR A 427 11.89 -15.59 8.62
C TYR A 427 11.94 -15.45 10.14
N THR A 428 10.85 -15.78 10.82
CA THR A 428 10.77 -15.87 12.28
C THR A 428 9.77 -16.95 12.65
N ARG A 429 10.18 -17.91 13.49
CA ARG A 429 9.31 -18.93 14.10
C ARG A 429 8.38 -19.66 13.09
N GLY A 430 8.92 -20.10 11.97
CA GLY A 430 8.17 -20.89 10.97
C GLY A 430 7.39 -20.08 9.95
N ARG A 431 7.48 -18.74 9.98
CA ARG A 431 6.77 -17.84 9.07
C ARG A 431 7.70 -16.75 8.56
N PHE A 432 7.35 -16.15 7.43
CA PHE A 432 8.00 -14.97 6.88
C PHE A 432 7.14 -13.74 7.16
N TYR A 433 7.63 -12.85 8.00
CA TYR A 433 6.95 -11.61 8.38
C TYR A 433 7.43 -10.44 7.55
N TYR A 434 6.55 -9.47 7.29
CA TYR A 434 6.96 -8.20 6.74
C TYR A 434 7.92 -7.49 7.66
N HIS A 435 8.98 -6.95 7.06
CA HIS A 435 10.06 -6.36 7.82
C HIS A 435 10.74 -5.24 7.05
N ALA A 436 11.27 -4.26 7.79
CA ALA A 436 12.07 -3.18 7.28
C ALA A 436 13.49 -3.24 7.87
N TRP A 437 14.50 -3.08 7.02
CA TRP A 437 15.92 -3.08 7.39
C TRP A 437 16.69 -2.14 6.45
N ASN A 438 18.02 -2.21 6.46
CA ASN A 438 18.87 -1.35 5.66
C ASN A 438 19.86 -2.11 4.77
N GLU A 439 20.21 -1.51 3.64
CA GLU A 439 21.45 -1.80 2.93
C GLU A 439 22.40 -0.63 3.14
N VAL A 440 23.63 -0.92 3.58
CA VAL A 440 24.67 0.06 3.95
C VAL A 440 25.85 -0.08 2.99
N PHE A 441 26.35 1.03 2.47
CA PHE A 441 27.45 1.00 1.51
C PHE A 441 28.82 0.99 2.20
N LEU A 442 29.50 -0.16 2.22
CA LEU A 442 30.80 -0.41 2.85
C LEU A 442 31.84 -0.89 1.81
N GLY A 443 31.89 -0.22 0.66
CA GLY A 443 32.60 -0.71 -0.55
C GLY A 443 31.73 -1.61 -1.44
N GLN A 444 30.77 -2.29 -0.82
CA GLN A 444 29.61 -2.91 -1.44
C GLN A 444 28.36 -2.69 -0.58
N TRP A 445 27.17 -2.89 -1.17
CA TRP A 445 25.94 -2.90 -0.40
C TRP A 445 25.93 -4.12 0.53
N THR A 446 25.91 -3.85 1.83
CA THR A 446 25.86 -4.85 2.89
C THR A 446 24.55 -4.70 3.64
N THR A 447 23.76 -5.76 3.74
CA THR A 447 22.53 -5.76 4.53
C THR A 447 22.82 -5.55 6.01
N ALA A 448 21.97 -4.81 6.71
CA ALA A 448 22.08 -4.55 8.12
C ALA A 448 20.71 -4.34 8.74
N ASP A 449 20.46 -4.99 9.87
CA ASP A 449 19.20 -4.89 10.60
C ASP A 449 19.46 -4.40 12.02
N ALA A 450 19.05 -3.15 12.29
CA ALA A 450 19.20 -2.52 13.60
C ALA A 450 18.17 -2.99 14.64
N LEU A 451 17.03 -3.57 14.22
CA LEU A 451 16.07 -4.20 15.13
C LEU A 451 16.64 -5.53 15.66
N MET A 452 17.24 -6.33 14.78
CA MET A 452 17.79 -7.65 15.12
C MET A 452 19.28 -7.64 15.49
N GLY A 453 19.98 -6.53 15.29
CA GLY A 453 21.40 -6.37 15.62
C GLY A 453 22.34 -7.13 14.67
N GLN A 454 21.94 -7.33 13.41
CA GLN A 454 22.68 -8.14 12.43
C GLN A 454 23.38 -7.26 11.37
N MET A 455 24.63 -7.59 11.03
CA MET A 455 25.35 -7.05 9.86
C MET A 455 26.55 -7.94 9.49
N PRO A 456 26.52 -8.65 8.34
CA PRO A 456 25.39 -8.72 7.40
C PRO A 456 24.13 -9.30 8.05
N ALA A 457 22.96 -8.92 7.55
CA ALA A 457 21.71 -9.57 7.94
C ALA A 457 21.62 -10.95 7.30
N ASP A 458 20.95 -11.90 7.94
CA ASP A 458 20.89 -13.27 7.43
C ASP A 458 20.15 -13.38 6.08
N VAL A 459 20.33 -14.49 5.35
CA VAL A 459 19.75 -14.70 4.01
C VAL A 459 18.23 -14.82 3.99
N THR A 460 17.57 -14.85 5.15
CA THR A 460 16.11 -14.84 5.22
C THR A 460 15.51 -13.46 5.05
N HIS A 461 16.32 -12.39 5.07
CA HIS A 461 15.90 -11.05 4.68
C HIS A 461 15.76 -10.96 3.15
N ILE A 462 14.54 -11.20 2.67
CA ILE A 462 14.18 -11.22 1.26
C ILE A 462 13.64 -9.85 0.89
N LYS A 463 14.42 -9.04 0.17
CA LYS A 463 14.06 -7.70 -0.30
C LYS A 463 13.03 -7.76 -1.42
N PHE A 464 11.96 -6.98 -1.27
CA PHE A 464 10.96 -6.75 -2.32
C PHE A 464 11.06 -5.35 -2.88
N ILE A 465 11.30 -4.34 -2.02
CA ILE A 465 11.34 -2.94 -2.42
C ILE A 465 12.41 -2.20 -1.62
N GLU A 466 13.08 -1.23 -2.24
CA GLU A 466 13.83 -0.17 -1.55
C GLU A 466 13.24 1.22 -1.80
N GLY A 467 13.34 2.10 -0.80
CA GLY A 467 12.96 3.51 -0.95
C GLY A 467 12.21 4.11 0.24
N GLY A 468 11.54 5.23 -0.05
CA GLY A 468 10.70 5.97 0.89
C GLY A 468 9.32 5.36 1.11
N LEU A 469 8.52 5.99 1.98
CA LEU A 469 7.16 5.54 2.31
C LEU A 469 6.26 5.35 1.08
N ASP A 470 6.46 6.15 0.05
CA ASP A 470 5.79 6.01 -1.23
C ASP A 470 6.07 4.64 -1.86
N ARG A 471 7.35 4.26 -2.00
CA ARG A 471 7.74 2.94 -2.50
C ARG A 471 7.27 1.82 -1.59
N GLN A 472 7.38 2.00 -0.27
CA GLN A 472 6.92 1.03 0.71
C GLN A 472 5.42 0.72 0.59
N ALA A 473 4.58 1.72 0.26
CA ALA A 473 3.16 1.52 0.02
C ALA A 473 2.86 0.58 -1.16
N GLU A 474 3.81 0.29 -2.04
CA GLU A 474 3.65 -0.69 -3.12
C GLU A 474 3.71 -2.14 -2.63
N MET A 475 4.20 -2.39 -1.41
CA MET A 475 4.19 -3.72 -0.77
C MET A 475 2.78 -4.30 -0.63
N VAL A 476 1.77 -3.45 -0.69
CA VAL A 476 0.38 -3.86 -0.66
C VAL A 476 -0.01 -4.77 -1.85
N ARG A 477 0.76 -4.74 -2.95
CA ARG A 477 0.63 -5.69 -4.08
C ARG A 477 1.12 -7.10 -3.75
N VAL A 478 1.93 -7.21 -2.71
CA VAL A 478 2.55 -8.44 -2.23
C VAL A 478 1.73 -9.02 -1.07
N ILE A 479 1.32 -8.18 -0.13
CA ILE A 479 0.55 -8.55 1.08
C ILE A 479 -0.71 -9.34 0.71
N GLY A 480 -0.86 -10.51 1.32
CA GLY A 480 -2.01 -11.41 1.12
C GLY A 480 -2.06 -12.15 -0.23
N ARG A 481 -1.11 -11.90 -1.13
CA ARG A 481 -1.07 -12.52 -2.47
C ARG A 481 0.13 -13.44 -2.67
N VAL A 482 1.29 -13.05 -2.14
CA VAL A 482 2.52 -13.82 -2.29
C VAL A 482 2.43 -15.16 -1.55
N LYS A 483 2.92 -16.20 -2.22
CA LYS A 483 3.23 -17.49 -1.61
C LYS A 483 4.72 -17.74 -1.75
N LEU A 484 5.30 -18.36 -0.71
CA LEU A 484 6.72 -18.64 -0.63
C LEU A 484 6.91 -20.12 -0.30
N THR A 485 7.74 -20.82 -1.09
CA THR A 485 8.18 -22.19 -0.80
C THR A 485 9.70 -22.24 -0.73
N VAL A 486 10.25 -22.64 0.41
CA VAL A 486 11.68 -22.92 0.58
C VAL A 486 12.04 -24.20 -0.18
N LEU A 487 12.96 -24.07 -1.13
CA LEU A 487 13.49 -25.17 -1.94
C LEU A 487 14.80 -25.70 -1.34
N GLU A 488 15.69 -24.79 -0.93
CA GLU A 488 17.01 -25.09 -0.35
C GLU A 488 17.37 -24.02 0.68
N ALA A 489 18.03 -24.41 1.77
CA ALA A 489 18.59 -23.51 2.78
C ALA A 489 19.85 -24.18 3.35
N ARG A 490 20.99 -23.48 3.30
CA ARG A 490 22.28 -23.98 3.82
C ARG A 490 23.21 -22.87 4.25
#